data_AF-A0A6I9MRH8-F1
#
_entry.id   AF-A0A6I9MRH8-F1
#
_cell.length_a   1.000
_cell.length_b   1.000
_cell.length_c   1.000
_cell.angle_alpha   90.00
_cell.angle_beta   90.00
_cell.angle_gamma   90.00
#
_symmetry.space_group_name_H-M   'P 1'
#
loop_
_entity.id
_entity.type
_entity.pdbx_description
1 polymer ?
#
loop_
_entity_poly.entity_id
_entity_poly.type
_entity_poly.pdbx_seq_one_letter_code
_entity_poly.pdbx_strand_id
1 'polypeptide(L)'
;MGVLNVGQRIEEQAEFEKIYKNAWADNANACAVQYAGTGALKTDFTRTGKRTRLGLLMDGWNSMIRYYKNNFSDGFRQDSIDLFLGNFAVDESDGPTPLRVQKDWKFLTLPIVMLVAFSMCIVCLLMAGKFLSLISSESIQL
;
A
#
# COMPACT_ATOMS: atom_id res chain seq x y z
N MET A 1 -36.08 22.78 -3.86
CA MET A 1 -34.76 23.30 -4.28
C MET A 1 -34.62 23.07 -5.78
N GLY A 2 -34.85 24.10 -6.60
CA GLY A 2 -34.66 24.10 -8.06
C GLY A 2 -33.25 24.54 -8.42
N VAL A 3 -32.24 23.77 -8.00
CA VAL A 3 -30.82 24.10 -8.18
C VAL A 3 -30.32 23.70 -9.58
N LEU A 4 -31.02 22.79 -10.25
CA LEU A 4 -30.72 22.34 -11.61
C LEU A 4 -31.95 22.61 -12.51
N ASN A 5 -31.72 23.14 -13.71
CA ASN A 5 -32.77 23.29 -14.71
C ASN A 5 -33.19 21.91 -15.23
N VAL A 6 -34.45 21.76 -15.66
CA VAL A 6 -34.99 20.49 -16.19
C VAL A 6 -34.15 20.07 -17.40
N GLY A 7 -33.37 19.00 -17.25
CA GLY A 7 -32.47 18.45 -18.28
C GLY A 7 -30.97 18.65 -18.03
N GLN A 8 -30.57 19.50 -17.08
CA GLN A 8 -29.15 19.68 -16.73
C GLN A 8 -28.66 18.50 -15.89
N ARG A 9 -27.61 17.83 -16.38
CA ARG A 9 -26.99 16.72 -15.65
C ARG A 9 -25.89 17.24 -14.73
N ILE A 10 -25.75 16.63 -13.55
CA ILE A 10 -24.72 16.99 -12.57
C ILE A 10 -23.30 16.80 -13.16
N GLU A 11 -23.15 15.87 -14.10
CA GLU A 11 -21.89 15.58 -14.77
C GLU A 11 -21.50 16.67 -15.80
N GLU A 12 -22.41 17.56 -16.20
CA GLU A 12 -22.12 18.65 -17.15
C GLU A 12 -21.51 19.89 -16.46
N GLN A 13 -21.56 19.95 -15.13
CA GLN A 13 -21.00 21.03 -14.33
C GLN A 13 -19.56 20.67 -13.90
N ALA A 14 -18.60 20.94 -14.79
CA ALA A 14 -17.20 20.59 -14.59
C ALA A 14 -16.57 21.12 -13.29
N GLU A 15 -17.01 22.29 -12.82
CA GLU A 15 -16.52 22.88 -11.56
C GLU A 15 -17.05 22.13 -10.33
N PHE A 16 -18.35 21.83 -10.31
CA PHE A 16 -18.96 21.04 -9.24
C PHE A 16 -18.36 19.63 -9.19
N GLU A 17 -18.23 18.98 -10.34
CA GLU A 17 -17.65 17.63 -10.43
C GLU A 17 -16.22 17.60 -9.89
N LYS A 18 -15.41 18.62 -10.20
CA LYS A 18 -14.03 18.75 -9.69
C LYS A 18 -14.01 18.92 -8.16
N ILE A 19 -14.86 19.80 -7.61
CA ILE A 19 -14.95 20.03 -6.17
C ILE A 19 -15.39 18.74 -5.46
N TYR A 20 -16.42 18.06 -5.99
CA TYR A 20 -16.93 16.81 -5.45
C TYR A 20 -15.87 15.71 -5.45
N LYS A 21 -15.17 15.50 -6.57
CA LYS A 21 -14.09 14.51 -6.67
C LYS A 21 -12.94 14.79 -5.69
N ASN A 22 -12.57 16.05 -5.51
CA ASN A 22 -11.54 16.43 -4.55
C ASN A 22 -11.97 16.17 -3.10
N ALA A 23 -13.17 16.61 -2.72
CA ALA A 23 -13.71 16.39 -1.37
C ALA A 23 -13.83 14.90 -1.05
N TRP A 24 -14.26 14.09 -2.02
CA TRP A 24 -14.33 12.63 -1.87
C TRP A 24 -12.94 12.01 -1.68
N ALA A 25 -11.96 12.44 -2.46
CA ALA A 25 -10.57 11.97 -2.32
C ALA A 25 -9.97 12.35 -0.96
N ASP A 26 -10.29 13.53 -0.41
CA ASP A 26 -9.83 13.95 0.91
C ASP A 26 -10.47 13.14 2.04
N ASN A 27 -11.77 12.85 1.94
CA ASN A 27 -12.45 11.96 2.88
C ASN A 27 -11.80 10.57 2.90
N ALA A 28 -11.59 9.98 1.71
CA ALA A 28 -10.92 8.68 1.60
C ALA A 28 -9.51 8.72 2.20
N ASN A 29 -8.78 9.82 2.03
CA ASN A 29 -7.45 10.00 2.60
C ASN A 29 -7.49 10.08 4.13
N ALA A 30 -8.44 10.80 4.71
CA ALA A 30 -8.62 10.89 6.16
C ALA A 30 -8.94 9.51 6.78
N CYS A 31 -9.86 8.75 6.17
CA CYS A 31 -10.20 7.40 6.60
C CYS A 31 -8.98 6.46 6.52
N ALA A 32 -8.21 6.55 5.43
CA ALA A 32 -6.99 5.75 5.25
C ALA A 32 -5.92 6.05 6.31
N VAL A 33 -5.72 7.32 6.66
CA VAL A 33 -4.78 7.71 7.70
C VAL A 33 -5.19 7.18 9.07
N GLN A 34 -6.49 7.22 9.39
CA GLN A 34 -6.97 6.70 10.69
C GLN A 34 -6.78 5.18 10.81
N TYR A 35 -7.11 4.42 9.76
CA TYR A 35 -7.05 2.97 9.81
C TYR A 35 -5.64 2.41 9.59
N ALA A 36 -4.93 2.93 8.60
CA ALA A 36 -3.67 2.37 8.11
C ALA A 36 -2.45 3.26 8.44
N GLY A 37 -2.67 4.45 9.00
CA GLY A 37 -1.60 5.39 9.33
C GLY A 37 -0.91 6.01 8.12
N THR A 38 -1.46 5.86 6.91
CA THR A 38 -0.93 6.43 5.66
C THR A 38 -2.04 6.90 4.75
N GLY A 39 -1.73 7.77 3.80
CA GLY A 39 -2.71 8.28 2.85
C GLY A 39 -3.36 7.19 2.00
N ALA A 40 -4.50 7.50 1.39
CA ALA A 40 -5.20 6.59 0.48
C ALA A 40 -4.35 6.30 -0.76
N LEU A 41 -4.44 5.08 -1.28
CA LEU A 41 -3.79 4.72 -2.54
C LEU A 41 -4.61 5.24 -3.72
N LYS A 42 -3.94 5.49 -4.86
CA LYS A 42 -4.53 5.92 -6.14
C LYS A 42 -5.36 7.22 -6.05
N THR A 43 -5.13 8.09 -5.07
CA THR A 43 -5.79 9.40 -4.97
C THR A 43 -5.70 10.22 -6.25
N ASP A 44 -4.60 10.05 -6.97
CA ASP A 44 -4.26 10.80 -8.17
C ASP A 44 -5.16 10.42 -9.35
N PHE A 45 -5.55 9.15 -9.41
CA PHE A 45 -6.47 8.63 -10.43
C PHE A 45 -7.87 9.19 -10.24
N THR A 46 -8.34 9.27 -8.99
CA THR A 46 -9.65 9.85 -8.66
C THR A 46 -9.73 11.35 -8.95
N ARG A 47 -8.61 12.08 -8.79
CA ARG A 47 -8.53 13.54 -8.98
C ARG A 47 -8.35 13.98 -10.42
N THR A 48 -7.53 13.26 -11.19
CA THR A 48 -7.13 13.71 -12.54
C THR A 48 -7.55 12.75 -13.66
N GLY A 49 -8.05 11.56 -13.32
CA GLY A 49 -8.44 10.53 -14.31
C GLY A 49 -7.27 9.91 -15.08
N LYS A 50 -6.03 10.35 -14.85
CA LYS A 50 -4.81 9.83 -15.49
C LYS A 50 -3.84 9.31 -14.43
N ARG A 51 -3.14 8.21 -14.74
CA ARG A 51 -2.15 7.61 -13.86
C ARG A 51 -0.81 8.33 -14.01
N THR A 52 -0.36 9.04 -12.97
CA THR A 52 0.96 9.66 -12.91
C THR A 52 2.00 8.68 -12.36
N ARG A 53 3.23 8.70 -12.92
CA ARG A 53 4.35 7.87 -12.44
C ARG A 53 4.72 8.17 -10.99
N LEU A 54 4.63 9.44 -10.59
CA LEU A 54 4.89 9.89 -9.23
C LEU A 54 3.84 9.36 -8.24
N GLY A 55 2.58 9.30 -8.67
CA GLY A 55 1.51 8.65 -7.92
C GLY A 55 1.71 7.15 -7.71
N LEU A 56 2.27 6.47 -8.71
CA LEU A 56 2.61 5.06 -8.59
C LEU A 56 3.72 4.81 -7.56
N LEU A 57 4.74 5.68 -7.51
CA LEU A 57 5.79 5.62 -6.48
C LEU A 57 5.23 5.89 -5.08
N MET A 58 4.39 6.92 -4.92
CA MET A 58 3.75 7.25 -3.65
C MET A 58 2.83 6.12 -3.16
N ASP A 59 2.08 5.49 -4.07
CA ASP A 59 1.28 4.30 -3.74
C ASP A 59 2.15 3.14 -3.26
N GLY A 60 3.31 2.91 -3.90
CA GLY A 60 4.27 1.91 -3.48
C GLY A 60 4.84 2.20 -2.09
N TRP A 61 5.20 3.45 -1.82
CA TRP A 61 5.68 3.90 -0.51
C TRP A 61 4.62 3.73 0.60
N ASN A 62 3.39 4.18 0.34
CA ASN A 62 2.27 4.01 1.26
C ASN A 62 1.99 2.53 1.53
N SER A 63 2.09 1.66 0.51
CA SER A 63 1.94 0.22 0.65
C SER A 63 3.03 -0.39 1.53
N MET A 64 4.30 -0.01 1.33
CA MET A 64 5.41 -0.48 2.17
C MET A 64 5.25 -0.05 3.62
N ILE A 65 4.84 1.20 3.88
CA ILE A 65 4.60 1.65 5.25
C ILE A 65 3.43 0.88 5.87
N ARG A 66 2.33 0.65 5.15
CA ARG A 66 1.20 -0.14 5.65
C ARG A 66 1.62 -1.56 5.98
N TYR A 67 2.41 -2.17 5.11
CA TYR A 67 2.97 -3.49 5.34
C TYR A 67 3.86 -3.52 6.59
N TYR A 68 4.71 -2.52 6.76
CA TYR A 68 5.54 -2.41 7.95
C TYR A 68 4.71 -2.20 9.22
N LYS A 69 3.76 -1.26 9.22
CA LYS A 69 2.88 -1.00 10.38
C LYS A 69 2.02 -2.21 10.73
N ASN A 70 1.41 -2.87 9.74
CA ASN A 70 0.57 -4.04 9.95
C ASN A 70 1.36 -5.23 10.52
N ASN A 71 2.59 -5.45 10.05
CA ASN A 71 3.39 -6.55 10.59
C ASN A 71 4.00 -6.15 11.94
N PHE A 72 4.73 -5.04 12.02
CA PHE A 72 5.61 -4.75 13.18
C PHE A 72 4.95 -3.93 14.29
N SER A 73 3.95 -3.11 13.97
CA SER A 73 3.32 -2.22 14.96
C SER A 73 1.98 -2.75 15.48
N ASP A 74 1.36 -3.72 14.81
CA ASP A 74 0.02 -4.17 15.17
C ASP A 74 0.02 -5.14 16.37
N GLY A 75 1.04 -6.00 16.49
CA GLY A 75 1.21 -6.86 17.68
C GLY A 75 1.27 -6.06 18.97
N PHE A 76 2.09 -5.00 19.01
CA PHE A 76 2.20 -4.13 20.19
C PHE A 76 0.87 -3.41 20.54
N ARG A 77 0.04 -3.12 19.53
CA ARG A 77 -1.30 -2.53 19.73
C ARG A 77 -2.28 -3.56 20.28
N GLN A 78 -2.27 -4.79 19.76
CA GLN A 78 -3.10 -5.88 20.27
C GLN A 78 -2.72 -6.23 21.71
N ASP A 79 -1.43 -6.37 22.01
CA ASP A 79 -0.94 -6.64 23.36
C ASP A 79 -1.39 -5.56 24.36
N SER A 80 -1.36 -4.30 23.94
CA SER A 80 -1.85 -3.18 24.77
C SER A 80 -3.35 -3.25 25.01
N ILE A 81 -4.15 -3.59 23.99
CA ILE A 81 -5.61 -3.70 24.09
C ILE A 81 -5.99 -4.88 24.99
N ASP A 82 -5.36 -6.04 24.82
CA ASP A 82 -5.62 -7.23 25.63
C ASP A 82 -5.24 -7.02 27.11
N LEU A 83 -4.18 -6.23 27.37
CA LEU A 83 -3.82 -5.80 28.72
C LEU A 83 -4.90 -4.90 29.35
N PHE A 84 -5.46 -3.95 28.59
CA PHE A 84 -6.53 -3.07 29.10
C PHE A 84 -7.87 -3.79 29.29
N LEU A 85 -8.18 -4.78 28.46
CA LEU A 85 -9.43 -5.55 28.54
C LEU A 85 -9.38 -6.67 29.58
N GLY A 86 -8.21 -6.96 30.16
CA GLY A 86 -8.07 -8.01 31.18
C GLY A 86 -8.18 -9.43 30.63
N ASN A 87 -8.12 -9.61 29.30
CA ASN A 87 -8.10 -10.92 28.63
C ASN A 87 -6.71 -11.58 28.67
N PHE A 88 -5.75 -10.99 29.37
CA PHE A 88 -4.40 -11.50 29.49
C PHE A 88 -4.34 -12.71 30.43
N ALA A 89 -4.08 -13.89 29.89
CA ALA A 89 -3.76 -15.08 30.67
C ALA A 89 -2.26 -15.10 30.95
N VAL A 90 -1.86 -14.91 32.22
CA VAL A 90 -0.49 -15.18 32.67
C VAL A 90 -0.31 -16.69 32.65
N ASP A 91 0.36 -17.22 31.62
CA ASP A 91 0.84 -18.59 31.65
C ASP A 91 2.15 -18.61 32.46
N GLU A 92 2.17 -19.32 33.59
CA GLU A 92 3.35 -19.40 34.47
C GLU A 92 4.57 -20.07 33.80
N SER A 93 4.36 -20.72 32.64
CA SER A 93 5.43 -21.35 31.86
C SER A 93 6.19 -20.39 30.94
N ASP A 94 5.65 -19.21 30.65
CA ASP A 94 6.29 -18.15 29.86
C ASP A 94 6.83 -17.06 30.79
N GLY A 95 8.16 -16.90 30.80
CA GLY A 95 8.89 -16.06 31.76
C GLY A 95 8.45 -14.59 31.89
N PRO A 96 9.06 -13.84 32.83
CA PRO A 96 8.53 -12.56 33.30
C PRO A 96 8.82 -11.46 32.29
N THR A 97 7.94 -11.19 31.33
CA THR A 97 7.72 -9.83 30.81
C THR A 97 6.57 -9.75 29.79
N PRO A 98 5.55 -8.90 30.05
CA PRO A 98 4.38 -8.71 29.17
C PRO A 98 4.67 -7.84 27.93
N LEU A 99 5.92 -7.41 27.73
CA LEU A 99 6.36 -6.56 26.62
C LEU A 99 7.35 -7.30 25.70
N ARG A 100 7.40 -8.63 25.79
CA ARG A 100 8.31 -9.41 24.96
C ARG A 100 7.79 -9.40 23.54
N VAL A 101 8.40 -8.58 22.70
CA VAL A 101 8.25 -8.63 21.24
C VAL A 101 8.50 -10.08 20.83
N GLN A 102 7.44 -10.83 20.52
CA GLN A 102 7.57 -12.11 19.85
C GLN A 102 8.14 -11.79 18.48
N LYS A 103 9.47 -11.84 18.38
CA LYS A 103 10.19 -11.81 17.12
C LYS A 103 9.95 -13.15 16.46
N ASP A 104 8.72 -13.34 15.98
CA ASP A 104 8.35 -14.47 15.17
C ASP A 104 9.33 -14.54 14.02
N TRP A 105 9.94 -15.69 13.80
CA TRP A 105 10.93 -15.89 12.72
C TRP A 105 10.37 -15.49 11.35
N LYS A 106 9.04 -15.50 11.23
CA LYS A 106 8.24 -14.99 10.10
C LYS A 106 8.57 -13.53 9.75
N PHE A 107 8.87 -12.69 10.73
CA PHE A 107 9.31 -11.30 10.53
C PHE A 107 10.65 -11.18 9.83
N LEU A 108 11.52 -12.18 10.01
CA LEU A 108 12.82 -12.23 9.37
C LEU A 108 12.73 -12.89 7.99
N THR A 109 11.89 -13.92 7.83
CA THR A 109 11.76 -14.64 6.56
C THR A 109 11.04 -13.83 5.49
N LEU A 110 10.03 -13.02 5.84
CA LEU A 110 9.30 -12.18 4.87
C LEU A 110 10.17 -11.19 4.07
N PRO A 111 11.00 -10.33 4.68
CA PRO A 111 11.87 -9.43 3.92
C PRO A 111 12.92 -10.18 3.10
N ILE A 112 13.38 -11.35 3.58
CA ILE A 112 14.31 -12.20 2.84
C ILE A 112 13.64 -12.78 1.60
N VAL A 113 12.43 -13.33 1.72
CA VAL A 113 11.67 -13.88 0.58
C VAL A 113 11.34 -12.78 -0.43
N MET A 114 10.97 -11.58 0.02
CA MET A 114 10.74 -10.43 -0.84
C MET A 114 12.01 -10.01 -1.60
N LEU A 115 13.17 -9.99 -0.93
CA LEU A 115 14.46 -9.66 -1.55
C LEU A 115 14.86 -10.70 -2.60
N VAL A 116 14.70 -11.98 -2.29
CA VAL A 116 14.97 -13.07 -3.22
C VAL A 116 14.04 -12.99 -4.43
N ALA A 117 12.73 -12.80 -4.22
CA ALA A 117 11.77 -12.65 -5.33
C ALA A 117 12.09 -11.43 -6.21
N PHE A 118 12.44 -10.30 -5.61
CA PHE A 118 12.82 -9.09 -6.35
C PHE A 118 14.11 -9.29 -7.16
N SER A 119 15.13 -9.94 -6.56
CA SER A 119 16.37 -10.29 -7.26
C SER A 119 16.12 -11.24 -8.43
N MET A 120 15.25 -12.24 -8.26
CA MET A 120 14.89 -13.18 -9.31
C MET A 120 14.17 -12.49 -10.46
N CYS A 121 13.21 -11.61 -10.18
CA CYS A 121 12.56 -10.79 -11.21
C CYS A 121 13.57 -9.94 -12.01
N ILE A 122 14.54 -9.31 -11.34
CA ILE A 122 15.59 -8.52 -12.01
C ILE A 122 16.45 -9.41 -12.90
N VAL A 123 16.88 -10.57 -12.42
CA VAL A 123 17.68 -11.52 -13.20
C VAL A 123 16.90 -12.00 -14.43
N CYS A 124 15.61 -12.33 -14.29
CA CYS A 124 14.75 -12.72 -15.41
C CYS A 124 14.64 -11.61 -16.47
N LEU A 125 14.47 -10.35 -16.06
CA LEU A 125 14.40 -9.21 -16.98
C LEU A 125 15.74 -8.94 -17.69
N LEU A 126 16.86 -9.04 -16.97
CA LEU A 126 18.20 -8.84 -17.53
C LEU A 126 18.57 -9.97 -18.50
N MET A 127 18.24 -11.22 -18.16
CA MET A 127 18.47 -12.38 -19.04
C MET A 127 17.61 -12.31 -20.30
N ALA A 128 16.33 -11.91 -20.18
CA ALA A 128 15.46 -11.70 -21.34
C ALA A 128 15.99 -10.59 -22.27
N GLY A 129 16.49 -9.48 -21.70
CA GLY A 129 17.11 -8.40 -22.48
C GLY A 129 18.38 -8.83 -23.19
N LYS A 130 19.27 -9.58 -22.51
CA LYS A 130 20.48 -10.14 -23.12
C LYS A 130 20.16 -11.14 -24.22
N PHE A 131 19.18 -12.00 -24.03
CA PHE A 131 18.72 -12.96 -25.02
C PHE A 131 18.17 -12.28 -26.28
N LEU A 132 17.33 -11.23 -26.12
CA LEU A 132 16.84 -10.44 -27.26
C LEU A 132 17.98 -9.74 -28.03
N SER A 133 18.98 -9.23 -27.31
CA SER A 133 20.13 -8.55 -27.94
C SER A 133 21.04 -9.50 -28.73
N LEU A 134 21.18 -10.75 -28.27
CA LEU A 134 21.92 -11.81 -28.97
C LEU A 134 21.22 -12.21 -30.27
N ILE A 135 19.90 -12.43 -30.23
CA ILE A 135 19.11 -12.73 -31.43
C ILE A 135 19.18 -11.59 -32.44
N SER A 136 19.09 -10.34 -31.99
CA SER A 136 19.22 -9.18 -32.87
C SER A 136 20.62 -9.08 -33.50
N SER A 137 21.68 -9.48 -32.79
CA SER A 137 23.04 -9.45 -33.30
C SER A 137 23.31 -10.56 -34.32
N GLU A 138 22.74 -11.76 -34.13
CA GLU A 138 22.85 -12.86 -35.10
C GLU A 138 22.01 -12.60 -36.36
N SER A 139 20.85 -11.96 -36.23
CA SER A 139 19.97 -11.61 -37.37
C SER A 139 20.55 -10.55 -38.30
N ILE A 140 21.53 -9.76 -37.84
CA ILE A 140 22.20 -8.70 -38.62
C ILE A 140 23.43 -9.24 -39.38
N GLN A 141 23.92 -10.44 -39.03
CA GLN A 141 25.08 -11.09 -39.67
C GLN A 141 24.69 -12.12 -40.75
N LEU A 142 23.40 -12.31 -41.00
CA LEU A 142 22.80 -13.12 -42.09
C LEU A 142 22.22 -12.19 -43.16
#